data_AF-A0A6L7F4A1-F1
#
_entry.id   AF-A0A6L7F4A1-F1
#
_cell.length_a   1.000
_cell.length_b   1.000
_cell.length_c   1.000
_cell.angle_alpha   90.00
_cell.angle_beta   90.00
_cell.angle_gamma   90.00
#
_symmetry.space_group_name_H-M   'P 1'
#
loop_
_entity.id
_entity.type
_entity.pdbx_description
1 polymer ?
#
loop_
_entity_poly.entity_id
_entity_poly.type
_entity_poly.pdbx_seq_one_letter_code
_entity_poly.pdbx_strand_id
1 'polypeptide(L)'
;MSDSSADWEALTTGLGPGTGGPVPAAVVAMLRATSPMEADEAYWRIDNRVVVQGQLFEAAVPTARMVADALCRREATRDGFLRGVDLLVEVVNGESHHEEVSRGRPALGDACRRELRPYVPCFERMVERAEGPLLYGLLCLLDALETDRSRWAGVLDTVQVRRLGPEVGTWTAEFRDVDSSQSPDS
;
A
#
# COMPACT_ATOMS: atom_id res chain seq x y z
N MET A 1 2.04 -24.75 -9.10
CA MET A 1 2.57 -23.47 -8.59
C MET A 1 2.82 -23.69 -7.11
N SER A 2 4.07 -23.62 -6.68
CA SER A 2 4.45 -24.03 -5.32
C SER A 2 3.74 -23.20 -4.26
N ASP A 3 2.95 -23.90 -3.44
CA ASP A 3 2.39 -23.42 -2.19
C ASP A 3 3.52 -23.40 -1.15
N SER A 4 4.38 -22.39 -1.22
CA SER A 4 5.41 -22.18 -0.21
C SER A 4 4.84 -21.21 0.81
N SER A 5 4.05 -21.72 1.76
CA SER A 5 3.76 -20.99 2.99
C SER A 5 5.10 -20.64 3.64
N ALA A 6 5.32 -19.36 3.92
CA ALA A 6 6.53 -18.92 4.59
C ALA A 6 6.69 -19.66 5.93
N ASP A 7 7.93 -19.98 6.30
CA ASP A 7 8.25 -20.51 7.63
C ASP A 7 8.25 -19.37 8.64
N TRP A 8 7.05 -18.97 9.08
CA TRP A 8 6.83 -17.78 9.91
C TRP A 8 7.60 -17.81 11.23
N GLU A 9 7.84 -18.99 11.79
CA GLU A 9 8.58 -19.15 13.05
C GLU A 9 10.08 -18.86 12.89
N ALA A 10 10.61 -18.92 11.66
CA ALA A 10 11.99 -18.57 11.38
C ALA A 10 12.20 -17.08 11.04
N LEU A 11 11.13 -16.36 10.69
CA LEU A 11 11.25 -14.99 10.17
C LEU A 11 11.62 -13.98 11.25
N THR A 12 12.46 -13.03 10.83
CA THR A 12 12.83 -11.87 11.65
C THR A 12 11.74 -10.79 11.60
N THR A 13 11.44 -10.20 12.77
CA THR A 13 10.59 -9.01 12.91
C THR A 13 11.32 -7.94 13.74
N GLY A 14 10.68 -6.80 13.98
CA GLY A 14 11.17 -5.77 14.91
C GLY A 14 11.38 -6.24 16.35
N LEU A 15 10.85 -7.42 16.73
CA LEU A 15 11.11 -8.05 18.02
C LEU A 15 12.33 -8.99 18.01
N GLY A 16 12.97 -9.18 16.86
CA GLY A 16 14.17 -10.01 16.68
C GLY A 16 13.95 -11.25 15.81
N PRO A 17 14.98 -12.09 15.65
CA PRO A 17 14.91 -13.32 14.85
C PRO A 17 13.91 -14.33 15.41
N GLY A 18 13.22 -15.05 14.52
CA GLY A 18 12.29 -16.12 14.89
C GLY A 18 11.06 -15.66 15.66
N THR A 19 10.58 -14.44 15.36
CA THR A 19 9.42 -13.83 16.04
C THR A 19 8.24 -13.57 15.10
N GLY A 20 8.28 -14.13 13.89
CA GLY A 20 7.25 -13.96 12.87
C GLY A 20 5.98 -14.79 13.08
N GLY A 21 6.01 -15.83 13.93
CA GLY A 21 4.89 -16.76 14.16
C GLY A 21 3.52 -16.09 14.42
N PRO A 22 3.43 -14.99 15.21
CA PRO A 22 2.16 -14.30 15.46
C PRO A 22 1.60 -13.47 14.28
N VAL A 23 2.41 -13.17 13.26
CA VAL A 23 2.04 -12.23 12.18
C VAL A 23 0.84 -12.69 11.36
N PRO A 24 0.75 -13.96 10.89
CA PRO A 24 -0.39 -14.43 10.12
C PRO A 24 -1.73 -14.30 10.87
N ALA A 25 -1.74 -14.61 12.16
CA ALA A 25 -2.94 -14.48 12.98
C ALA A 25 -3.38 -13.02 13.13
N ALA A 26 -2.43 -12.09 13.24
CA ALA A 26 -2.72 -10.65 13.25
C ALA A 26 -3.27 -10.16 11.90
N VAL A 27 -2.70 -10.64 10.77
CA VAL A 27 -3.22 -10.35 9.42
C VAL A 27 -4.66 -10.84 9.26
N VAL A 28 -4.95 -12.09 9.64
CA VAL A 28 -6.32 -12.63 9.59
C VAL A 28 -7.27 -11.84 10.47
N ALA A 29 -6.85 -11.46 11.69
CA ALA A 29 -7.66 -10.65 12.59
C ALA A 29 -7.96 -9.27 11.99
N MET A 30 -6.97 -8.62 11.37
CA MET A 30 -7.14 -7.33 10.69
C MET A 30 -8.13 -7.45 9.53
N LEU A 31 -7.95 -8.43 8.65
CA LEU A 31 -8.80 -8.61 7.47
C LEU A 31 -10.25 -8.98 7.83
N ARG A 32 -10.46 -9.64 8.98
CA ARG A 32 -11.79 -10.08 9.45
C ARG A 32 -12.42 -9.14 10.48
N ALA A 33 -11.77 -8.04 10.82
CA ALA A 33 -12.26 -7.09 11.82
C ALA A 33 -13.67 -6.58 11.48
N THR A 34 -14.54 -6.50 12.48
CA THR A 34 -15.94 -6.09 12.30
C THR A 34 -16.18 -4.63 12.68
N SER A 35 -15.14 -3.95 13.15
CA SER A 35 -15.13 -2.52 13.43
C SER A 35 -13.78 -1.89 13.08
N PRO A 36 -13.72 -0.55 12.91
CA PRO A 36 -12.46 0.16 12.73
C PRO A 36 -11.47 -0.06 13.88
N MET A 37 -11.97 -0.12 15.13
CA MET A 37 -11.12 -0.31 16.31
C MET A 37 -10.45 -1.68 16.31
N GLU A 38 -11.18 -2.76 15.98
CA GLU A 38 -10.61 -4.10 15.85
C GLU A 38 -9.58 -4.17 14.73
N ALA A 39 -9.83 -3.48 13.61
CA ALA A 39 -8.92 -3.43 12.48
C ALA A 39 -7.62 -2.71 12.87
N ASP A 40 -7.72 -1.60 13.59
CA ASP A 40 -6.59 -0.82 14.09
C ASP A 40 -5.75 -1.61 15.08
N GLU A 41 -6.36 -2.24 16.08
CA GLU A 41 -5.65 -3.07 17.07
C GLU A 41 -4.91 -4.24 16.42
N ALA A 42 -5.51 -4.87 15.40
CA ALA A 42 -4.85 -5.92 14.64
C ALA A 42 -3.73 -5.37 13.75
N TYR A 43 -3.95 -4.24 13.07
CA TYR A 43 -2.95 -3.52 12.29
C TYR A 43 -1.72 -3.19 13.14
N TRP A 44 -1.91 -2.63 14.34
CA TRP A 44 -0.82 -2.28 15.25
C TRP A 44 0.03 -3.47 15.70
N ARG A 45 -0.57 -4.67 15.75
CA ARG A 45 0.20 -5.90 16.02
C ARG A 45 1.09 -6.30 14.85
N ILE A 46 0.76 -5.89 13.63
CA ILE A 46 1.55 -6.14 12.42
C ILE A 46 2.60 -5.06 12.24
N ASP A 47 2.20 -3.78 12.24
CA ASP A 47 3.04 -2.60 12.01
C ASP A 47 4.28 -2.62 12.92
N ASN A 48 4.09 -2.71 14.24
CA ASN A 48 5.17 -2.78 15.24
C ASN A 48 6.10 -4.02 15.16
N ARG A 49 5.91 -4.90 14.16
CA ARG A 49 6.74 -6.09 13.91
C ARG A 49 7.32 -6.07 12.51
N VAL A 50 6.50 -5.74 11.53
CA VAL A 50 6.80 -5.94 10.12
C VAL A 50 7.38 -4.69 9.48
N VAL A 51 6.89 -3.52 9.89
CA VAL A 51 7.30 -2.21 9.39
C VAL A 51 7.25 -1.20 10.53
N VAL A 52 8.41 -0.93 11.15
CA VAL A 52 8.49 -0.03 12.31
C VAL A 52 9.04 1.31 11.85
N GLN A 53 8.21 2.35 11.84
CA GLN A 53 8.62 3.71 11.41
C GLN A 53 9.27 3.70 10.01
N GLY A 54 8.68 2.96 9.07
CA GLY A 54 9.19 2.79 7.70
C GLY A 54 10.35 1.80 7.56
N GLN A 55 10.86 1.22 8.66
CA GLN A 55 11.92 0.21 8.63
C GLN A 55 11.33 -1.20 8.55
N LEU A 56 11.66 -1.91 7.48
CA LEU A 56 11.17 -3.23 7.15
C LEU A 56 12.05 -4.32 7.75
N PHE A 57 11.39 -5.38 8.19
CA PHE A 57 12.00 -6.62 8.64
C PHE A 57 11.71 -7.75 7.65
N GLU A 58 12.44 -8.86 7.75
CA GLU A 58 12.29 -10.00 6.84
C GLU A 58 10.83 -10.46 6.64
N ALA A 59 10.02 -10.41 7.70
CA ALA A 59 8.60 -10.76 7.64
C ALA A 59 7.74 -9.87 6.73
N ALA A 60 8.23 -8.71 6.27
CA ALA A 60 7.48 -7.78 5.41
C ALA A 60 7.07 -8.38 4.07
N VAL A 61 7.97 -9.10 3.42
CA VAL A 61 7.71 -9.68 2.10
C VAL A 61 6.55 -10.69 2.14
N PRO A 62 6.56 -11.73 2.99
CA PRO A 62 5.45 -12.67 3.06
C PRO A 62 4.16 -12.05 3.64
N THR A 63 4.27 -11.04 4.51
CA THR A 63 3.10 -10.30 5.02
C THR A 63 2.40 -9.55 3.90
N ALA A 64 3.15 -8.81 3.08
CA ALA A 64 2.63 -8.09 1.93
C ALA A 64 1.89 -9.02 0.96
N ARG A 65 2.51 -10.17 0.64
CA ARG A 65 1.87 -11.20 -0.21
C ARG A 65 0.56 -11.70 0.40
N MET A 66 0.55 -12.07 1.68
CA MET A 66 -0.63 -12.60 2.36
C MET A 66 -1.80 -11.61 2.35
N VAL A 67 -1.51 -10.33 2.61
CA VAL A 67 -2.51 -9.26 2.57
C VAL A 67 -3.03 -9.07 1.14
N ALA A 68 -2.15 -8.95 0.15
CA ALA A 68 -2.54 -8.77 -1.25
C ALA A 68 -3.39 -9.94 -1.78
N ASP A 69 -3.04 -11.18 -1.45
CA ASP A 69 -3.83 -12.37 -1.76
C ASP A 69 -5.25 -12.27 -1.22
N ALA A 70 -5.39 -11.94 0.07
CA ALA A 70 -6.71 -11.84 0.71
C ALA A 70 -7.55 -10.70 0.12
N LEU A 71 -6.95 -9.53 -0.09
CA LEU A 71 -7.65 -8.39 -0.72
C LEU A 71 -8.13 -8.76 -2.13
N CYS A 72 -7.28 -9.39 -2.94
CA CYS A 72 -7.63 -9.78 -4.31
C CYS A 72 -8.63 -10.91 -4.40
N ARG A 73 -8.69 -11.81 -3.41
CA ARG A 73 -9.75 -12.81 -3.26
C ARG A 73 -11.03 -12.27 -2.63
N ARG A 74 -11.05 -10.98 -2.24
CA ARG A 74 -12.16 -10.31 -1.54
C ARG A 74 -12.49 -10.99 -0.20
N GLU A 75 -11.47 -11.48 0.48
CA GLU A 75 -11.56 -12.15 1.79
C GLU A 75 -11.30 -11.15 2.95
N ALA A 76 -11.88 -9.96 2.86
CA ALA A 76 -11.73 -8.91 3.87
C ALA A 76 -13.04 -8.16 4.10
N THR A 77 -13.29 -7.76 5.35
CA THR A 77 -14.35 -6.80 5.71
C THR A 77 -13.99 -5.41 5.20
N ARG A 78 -14.93 -4.45 5.26
CA ARG A 78 -14.67 -3.07 4.84
C ARG A 78 -13.49 -2.43 5.60
N ASP A 79 -13.50 -2.55 6.92
CA ASP A 79 -12.47 -1.93 7.77
C ASP A 79 -11.13 -2.67 7.63
N GLY A 80 -11.16 -4.00 7.54
CA GLY A 80 -9.98 -4.81 7.25
C GLY A 80 -9.37 -4.54 5.87
N PHE A 81 -10.20 -4.21 4.88
CA PHE A 81 -9.74 -3.84 3.55
C PHE A 81 -8.96 -2.52 3.57
N LEU A 82 -9.49 -1.51 4.27
CA LEU A 82 -8.82 -0.21 4.42
C LEU A 82 -7.44 -0.38 5.07
N ARG A 83 -7.36 -1.11 6.20
CA ARG A 83 -6.08 -1.37 6.86
C ARG A 83 -5.13 -2.28 6.10
N GLY A 84 -5.68 -3.22 5.33
CA GLY A 84 -4.89 -4.02 4.40
C GLY A 84 -4.19 -3.14 3.36
N VAL A 85 -4.90 -2.17 2.77
CA VAL A 85 -4.31 -1.23 1.81
C VAL A 85 -3.29 -0.31 2.49
N ASP A 86 -3.61 0.25 3.65
CA ASP A 86 -2.67 1.10 4.41
C ASP A 86 -1.36 0.35 4.71
N LEU A 87 -1.44 -0.90 5.19
CA LEU A 87 -0.27 -1.73 5.46
C LEU A 87 0.57 -1.99 4.20
N LEU A 88 -0.08 -2.24 3.06
CA LEU A 88 0.64 -2.42 1.80
C LEU A 88 1.35 -1.13 1.37
N VAL A 89 0.73 0.04 1.59
CA VAL A 89 1.36 1.35 1.32
C VAL A 89 2.61 1.55 2.17
N GLU A 90 2.55 1.27 3.48
CA GLU A 90 3.71 1.35 4.37
C GLU A 90 4.84 0.43 3.88
N VAL A 91 4.51 -0.81 3.53
CA VAL A 91 5.50 -1.80 3.13
C VAL A 91 6.15 -1.48 1.78
N VAL A 92 5.42 -0.96 0.80
CA VAL A 92 6.00 -0.58 -0.51
C VAL A 92 6.83 0.70 -0.46
N ASN A 93 6.63 1.55 0.56
CA ASN A 93 7.41 2.77 0.76
C ASN A 93 8.55 2.60 1.77
N GLY A 94 8.56 1.51 2.53
CA GLY A 94 9.59 1.23 3.51
C GLY A 94 10.96 0.84 2.92
N GLU A 95 11.98 0.91 3.78
CA GLU A 95 13.35 0.51 3.50
C GLU A 95 13.82 -0.55 4.50
N SER A 96 14.90 -1.27 4.19
CA SER A 96 15.38 -2.33 5.09
C SER A 96 15.93 -1.74 6.38
N HIS A 97 15.55 -2.32 7.52
CA HIS A 97 16.20 -2.00 8.79
C HIS A 97 17.71 -2.26 8.73
N HIS A 98 18.52 -1.44 9.39
CA HIS A 98 19.99 -1.53 9.35
C HIS A 98 20.54 -2.92 9.75
N GLU A 99 19.86 -3.62 10.65
CA GLU A 99 20.25 -4.99 11.00
C GLU A 99 19.91 -6.00 9.89
N GLU A 100 18.83 -5.80 9.14
CA GLU A 100 18.50 -6.64 7.98
C GLU A 100 19.54 -6.45 6.87
N VAL A 101 19.98 -5.20 6.66
CA VAL A 101 21.10 -4.86 5.77
C VAL A 101 22.35 -5.64 6.20
N SER A 102 22.67 -5.63 7.49
CA SER A 102 23.80 -6.37 8.07
C SER A 102 23.68 -7.88 7.93
N ARG A 103 22.44 -8.40 7.84
CA ARG A 103 22.13 -9.82 7.56
C ARG A 103 22.05 -10.15 6.05
N GLY A 104 22.42 -9.22 5.18
CA GLY A 104 22.47 -9.42 3.74
C GLY A 104 21.14 -9.19 3.01
N ARG A 105 20.18 -8.50 3.65
CA ARG A 105 18.87 -8.14 3.07
C ARG A 105 18.75 -6.62 2.90
N PRO A 106 19.54 -5.99 2.02
CA PRO A 106 19.60 -4.53 1.93
C PRO A 106 18.39 -3.87 1.27
N ALA A 107 17.57 -4.62 0.53
CA ALA A 107 16.54 -4.07 -0.34
C ALA A 107 15.15 -4.72 -0.14
N LEU A 108 14.68 -4.81 1.10
CA LEU A 108 13.37 -5.36 1.46
C LEU A 108 12.22 -4.57 0.83
N GLY A 109 12.33 -3.25 0.69
CA GLY A 109 11.31 -2.45 -0.03
C GLY A 109 11.17 -2.87 -1.50
N ASP A 110 12.30 -3.08 -2.20
CA ASP A 110 12.29 -3.61 -3.57
C ASP A 110 11.74 -5.03 -3.64
N ALA A 111 12.06 -5.86 -2.64
CA ALA A 111 11.55 -7.22 -2.56
C ALA A 111 10.02 -7.22 -2.39
N CYS A 112 9.47 -6.35 -1.54
CA CYS A 112 8.02 -6.20 -1.38
C CYS A 112 7.35 -5.68 -2.65
N ARG A 113 7.90 -4.64 -3.29
CA ARG A 113 7.39 -4.14 -4.57
C ARG A 113 7.40 -5.22 -5.66
N ARG A 114 8.45 -6.03 -5.72
CA ARG A 114 8.56 -7.16 -6.66
C ARG A 114 7.51 -8.24 -6.37
N GLU A 115 7.30 -8.58 -5.09
CA GLU A 115 6.29 -9.57 -4.66
C GLU A 115 4.86 -9.10 -4.97
N LEU A 116 4.60 -7.78 -4.88
CA LEU A 116 3.29 -7.19 -5.08
C LEU A 116 2.96 -6.82 -6.54
N ARG A 117 3.97 -6.69 -7.41
CA ARG A 117 3.77 -6.33 -8.83
C ARG A 117 2.76 -7.22 -9.57
N PRO A 118 2.71 -8.56 -9.38
CA PRO A 118 1.68 -9.41 -9.99
C PRO A 118 0.23 -9.04 -9.62
N TYR A 119 0.01 -8.31 -8.53
CA TYR A 119 -1.31 -7.90 -8.03
C TYR A 119 -1.79 -6.56 -8.61
N VAL A 120 -0.94 -5.82 -9.33
CA VAL A 120 -1.30 -4.50 -9.92
C VAL A 120 -2.63 -4.53 -10.69
N PRO A 121 -2.90 -5.50 -11.62
CA PRO A 121 -4.18 -5.52 -12.33
C PRO A 121 -5.39 -5.70 -11.42
N CYS A 122 -5.22 -6.36 -10.27
CA CYS A 122 -6.28 -6.50 -9.28
C CYS A 122 -6.55 -5.18 -8.55
N PHE A 123 -5.50 -4.46 -8.14
CA PHE A 123 -5.62 -3.16 -7.50
C PHE A 123 -6.22 -2.11 -8.43
N GLU A 124 -5.85 -2.08 -9.71
CA GLU A 124 -6.48 -1.21 -10.73
C GLU A 124 -8.00 -1.43 -10.81
N ARG A 125 -8.47 -2.69 -10.82
CA ARG A 125 -9.91 -3.01 -10.80
C ARG A 125 -10.62 -2.60 -9.50
N MET A 126 -9.88 -2.43 -8.40
CA MET A 126 -10.43 -1.95 -7.14
C MET A 126 -10.60 -0.43 -7.16
N VAL A 127 -9.65 0.30 -7.77
CA VAL A 127 -9.74 1.76 -8.00
C VAL A 127 -11.05 2.12 -8.71
N GLU A 128 -11.48 1.32 -9.69
CA GLU A 128 -12.77 1.49 -10.40
C GLU A 128 -14.00 1.52 -9.49
N ARG A 129 -13.92 1.08 -8.24
CA ARG A 129 -15.06 1.05 -7.31
C ARG A 129 -14.77 1.73 -5.97
N ALA A 130 -13.53 2.16 -5.75
CA ALA A 130 -13.10 2.74 -4.48
C ALA A 130 -13.42 4.24 -4.41
N GLU A 131 -13.67 4.70 -3.20
CA GLU A 131 -13.95 6.10 -2.89
C GLU A 131 -13.22 6.54 -1.62
N GLY A 132 -13.14 7.86 -1.40
CA GLY A 132 -12.60 8.43 -0.17
C GLY A 132 -11.18 7.94 0.15
N PRO A 133 -10.90 7.61 1.44
CA PRO A 133 -9.59 7.14 1.90
C PRO A 133 -9.11 5.87 1.19
N LEU A 134 -10.02 4.94 0.87
CA LEU A 134 -9.64 3.70 0.20
C LEU A 134 -9.11 3.95 -1.20
N LEU A 135 -9.72 4.87 -1.96
CA LEU A 135 -9.20 5.22 -3.27
C LEU A 135 -7.81 5.86 -3.15
N TYR A 136 -7.62 6.76 -2.18
CA TYR A 136 -6.32 7.39 -1.96
C TYR A 136 -5.23 6.36 -1.68
N GLY A 137 -5.46 5.43 -0.75
CA GLY A 137 -4.52 4.36 -0.43
C GLY A 137 -4.18 3.48 -1.64
N LEU A 138 -5.18 3.09 -2.44
CA LEU A 138 -4.95 2.31 -3.66
C LEU A 138 -4.12 3.08 -4.71
N LEU A 139 -4.33 4.40 -4.82
CA LEU A 139 -3.52 5.23 -5.72
C LEU A 139 -2.07 5.32 -5.26
N CYS A 140 -1.83 5.53 -3.96
CA CYS A 140 -0.47 5.52 -3.39
C CYS A 140 0.23 4.16 -3.59
N LEU A 141 -0.50 3.07 -3.38
CA LEU A 141 0.01 1.72 -3.58
C LEU A 141 0.41 1.49 -5.05
N LEU A 142 -0.45 1.87 -5.99
CA LEU A 142 -0.20 1.71 -7.42
C LEU A 142 0.94 2.60 -7.91
N ASP A 143 1.05 3.84 -7.41
CA ASP A 143 2.15 4.74 -7.78
C ASP A 143 3.54 4.18 -7.42
N ALA A 144 3.61 3.44 -6.30
CA ALA A 144 4.82 2.77 -5.84
C ALA A 144 5.12 1.45 -6.57
N LEU A 145 4.10 0.80 -7.16
CA LEU A 145 4.23 -0.51 -7.81
C LEU A 145 4.37 -0.43 -9.33
N GLU A 146 3.70 0.54 -9.97
CA GLU A 146 3.66 0.68 -11.42
C GLU A 146 4.93 1.39 -11.92
N THR A 147 5.61 0.73 -12.83
CA THR A 147 6.84 1.22 -13.47
C THR A 147 6.55 1.91 -14.80
N ASP A 148 5.44 1.57 -15.45
CA ASP A 148 4.98 2.21 -16.69
C ASP A 148 4.20 3.49 -16.36
N ARG A 149 4.88 4.64 -16.42
CA ARG A 149 4.30 5.94 -16.11
C ARG A 149 3.21 6.37 -17.10
N SER A 150 3.26 5.90 -18.36
CA SER A 150 2.23 6.21 -19.36
C SER A 150 0.94 5.45 -19.07
N ARG A 151 1.04 4.16 -18.71
CA ARG A 151 -0.11 3.38 -18.24
C ARG A 151 -0.71 3.97 -16.97
N TRP A 152 0.13 4.34 -16.01
CA TRP A 152 -0.32 4.93 -14.75
C TRP A 152 -1.05 6.25 -14.94
N ALA A 153 -0.55 7.13 -15.82
CA ALA A 153 -1.23 8.38 -16.17
C ALA A 153 -2.66 8.15 -16.70
N GLY A 154 -2.86 7.14 -17.56
CA GLY A 154 -4.20 6.80 -18.06
C GLY A 154 -5.19 6.35 -16.98
N VAL A 155 -4.71 5.66 -15.94
CA VAL A 155 -5.54 5.29 -14.77
C VAL A 155 -5.93 6.54 -13.98
N LEU A 156 -4.99 7.45 -13.74
CA LEU A 156 -5.26 8.70 -13.02
C LEU A 156 -6.25 9.59 -13.77
N ASP A 157 -6.09 9.73 -15.10
CA ASP A 157 -7.02 10.48 -15.95
C ASP A 157 -8.43 9.90 -15.86
N THR A 158 -8.56 8.57 -15.90
CA THR A 158 -9.86 7.89 -15.78
C THR A 158 -10.53 8.18 -14.43
N VAL A 159 -9.75 8.16 -13.34
CA VAL A 159 -10.25 8.49 -11.99
C VAL A 159 -10.67 9.96 -11.90
N GLN A 160 -9.87 10.88 -12.44
CA GLN A 160 -10.18 12.32 -12.45
C GLN A 160 -11.43 12.63 -13.26
N VAL A 161 -11.54 12.09 -14.49
CA VAL A 161 -12.73 12.25 -15.35
C VAL A 161 -13.99 11.74 -14.65
N ARG A 162 -13.92 10.59 -13.98
CA ARG A 162 -15.07 10.07 -13.22
C ARG A 162 -15.46 10.97 -12.05
N ARG A 163 -14.49 11.52 -11.33
CA ARG A 163 -14.74 12.38 -10.15
C ARG A 163 -15.23 13.78 -10.53
N LEU A 164 -14.93 14.25 -11.73
CA LEU A 164 -15.32 15.57 -12.21
C LEU A 164 -16.52 15.55 -13.18
N GLY A 165 -16.89 14.38 -13.72
CA GLY A 165 -18.01 14.24 -14.66
C GLY A 165 -17.79 14.97 -16.00
N PRO A 166 -18.58 14.64 -17.04
CA PRO A 166 -18.48 15.34 -18.34
C PRO A 166 -19.03 16.78 -18.32
N GLU A 167 -19.57 17.27 -17.21
CA GLU A 167 -20.08 18.63 -17.06
C GLU A 167 -19.23 19.50 -16.14
N VAL A 168 -17.93 19.64 -16.44
CA VAL A 168 -17.23 20.89 -16.10
C VAL A 168 -16.16 21.20 -17.16
N GLY A 169 -16.60 21.39 -18.40
CA GLY A 169 -15.82 22.13 -19.38
C GLY A 169 -15.91 23.62 -19.08
N THR A 170 -15.10 24.13 -18.13
CA THR A 170 -14.61 25.53 -18.02
C THR A 170 -13.93 25.76 -16.65
N TRP A 171 -12.71 25.27 -16.43
CA TRP A 171 -11.83 25.81 -15.36
C TRP A 171 -10.35 25.93 -15.77
N THR A 172 -9.98 25.51 -16.98
CA THR A 172 -8.61 25.63 -17.49
C THR A 172 -8.27 27.03 -18.06
N ALA A 173 -9.19 28.00 -17.98
CA ALA A 173 -8.95 29.37 -18.45
C ALA A 173 -8.51 30.35 -17.34
N GLU A 174 -8.84 30.14 -16.07
CA GLU A 174 -8.59 31.16 -15.03
C GLU A 174 -7.23 31.05 -14.33
N PHE A 175 -6.51 29.93 -14.45
CA PHE A 175 -5.16 29.79 -13.87
C PHE A 175 -4.01 30.21 -14.79
N ARG A 176 -4.31 30.67 -16.01
CA ARG A 176 -3.29 31.20 -16.94
C ARG A 176 -3.05 32.71 -16.85
N ASP A 177 -3.91 33.45 -16.15
CA ASP A 177 -3.82 34.92 -16.08
C ASP A 177 -3.26 35.46 -14.76
N VAL A 178 -2.79 34.61 -13.84
CA VAL A 178 -2.08 35.04 -12.61
C VAL A 178 -0.57 35.01 -12.78
N ASP A 179 -0.06 35.43 -13.94
CA ASP A 179 1.39 35.67 -14.12
C ASP A 179 1.68 36.81 -15.11
N SER A 180 0.82 37.82 -15.16
CA SER A 180 1.02 39.02 -15.98
C SER A 180 0.35 40.26 -15.40
N SER A 181 0.60 40.56 -14.12
CA SER A 181 0.54 41.95 -13.62
C SER A 181 0.95 42.02 -12.16
N GLN A 182 2.24 42.27 -11.93
CA GLN A 182 2.70 43.25 -10.94
C GLN A 182 4.20 43.49 -11.12
N SER A 183 4.51 44.51 -11.92
CA SER A 183 5.77 45.24 -11.85
C SER A 183 5.78 46.09 -10.57
N PRO A 184 6.96 46.35 -9.96
CA PRO A 184 7.06 47.22 -8.79
C PRO A 184 7.16 48.68 -9.24
N ASP A 185 6.26 49.53 -8.77
CA ASP A 185 6.40 50.98 -8.88
C ASP A 185 6.89 51.58 -7.55
N SER A 186 8.07 52.22 -7.68
CA SER A 186 8.55 53.50 -7.11
C SER A 186 7.83 54.14 -5.93
#